data_AF-A0A7V8XUC0-F1
#
_entry.id   AF-A0A7V8XUC0-F1
#
_cell.length_a   1.000
_cell.length_b   1.000
_cell.length_c   1.000
_cell.angle_alpha   90.00
_cell.angle_beta   90.00
_cell.angle_gamma   90.00
#
_symmetry.space_group_name_H-M   'P 1'
#
loop_
_entity.id
_entity.type
_entity.pdbx_description
1 polymer ?
#
loop_
_entity_poly.entity_id
_entity_poly.type
_entity_poly.pdbx_seq_one_letter_code
_entity_poly.pdbx_strand_id
1 'polypeptide(L)'
;MFISDVAIKRPVITIVTMLALVVFGIAALLQLDTDEFPDVQPPIVAIAVPYPGASPDVVEREVVDQIEEAISGISGVDKIT
;
A
#
# COMPACT_ATOMS: atom_id res chain seq x y z
N MET A 1 -0.95 36.96 -27.25
CA MET A 1 -0.84 35.67 -26.53
C MET A 1 -0.95 36.00 -25.04
N PHE A 2 -2.12 35.86 -24.42
CA PHE A 2 -2.40 36.50 -23.12
C PHE A 2 -1.43 36.08 -21.99
N ILE A 3 -1.13 34.79 -21.88
CA ILE A 3 -0.21 34.25 -20.85
C ILE A 3 1.21 34.80 -21.06
N SER A 4 1.71 34.74 -22.30
CA SER A 4 3.05 35.26 -22.63
C SER A 4 3.15 36.77 -22.46
N ASP A 5 2.12 37.52 -22.86
CA ASP A 5 2.09 38.99 -22.77
C ASP A 5 2.12 39.46 -21.31
N VAL A 6 1.42 38.77 -20.39
CA VAL A 6 1.44 39.07 -18.96
C VAL A 6 2.78 38.69 -18.33
N ALA A 7 3.34 37.53 -18.69
CA ALA A 7 4.63 37.04 -18.19
C ALA A 7 5.80 37.93 -18.62
N ILE A 8 5.76 38.48 -19.84
CA ILE A 8 6.78 39.39 -20.38
C ILE A 8 6.63 40.80 -19.80
N LYS A 9 5.40 41.33 -19.65
CA LYS A 9 5.17 42.68 -19.13
C LYS A 9 5.46 42.82 -17.63
N ARG A 10 5.41 41.74 -16.86
CA ARG A 10 5.69 41.74 -15.41
C ARG A 10 6.75 40.69 -15.04
N PRO A 11 8.02 40.91 -15.42
CA PRO A 11 9.09 39.92 -15.26
C PRO A 11 9.36 39.55 -13.79
N VAL A 12 9.14 40.49 -12.86
CA VAL A 12 9.30 40.25 -11.42
C VAL A 12 8.34 39.17 -10.91
N ILE A 13 7.07 39.18 -11.36
CA ILE A 13 6.09 38.16 -10.97
C ILE A 13 6.55 36.80 -11.47
N THR A 14 6.96 36.72 -12.73
CA THR A 14 7.44 35.47 -13.35
C THR A 14 8.62 34.89 -12.57
N ILE A 15 9.62 35.71 -12.23
CA ILE A 15 10.81 35.26 -11.49
C ILE A 15 10.44 34.79 -10.09
N VAL A 16 9.62 35.55 -9.36
CA VAL A 16 9.21 35.18 -7.99
C VAL A 16 8.41 33.88 -7.98
N THR A 17 7.49 33.69 -8.93
CA THR A 17 6.74 32.44 -9.06
C THR A 17 7.65 31.26 -9.40
N MET A 18 8.60 31.45 -10.31
CA MET A 18 9.56 30.40 -10.68
C MET A 18 10.44 30.01 -9.49
N LEU A 19 10.92 31.00 -8.74
CA LEU A 19 11.74 30.79 -7.54
C LEU A 19 10.94 30.13 -6.42
N ALA A 20 9.68 30.51 -6.23
CA ALA A 20 8.78 29.87 -5.28
C ALA A 20 8.56 28.38 -5.62
N LEU A 21 8.37 28.05 -6.90
CA LEU A 21 8.25 26.65 -7.35
C LEU A 21 9.52 25.85 -7.09
N VAL A 22 10.69 26.43 -7.34
CA VAL A 22 11.99 25.78 -7.07
C VAL A 22 12.17 25.51 -5.58
N VAL A 23 11.92 26.51 -4.72
CA VAL A 23 12.05 26.35 -3.27
C VAL A 23 11.06 25.30 -2.75
N PHE A 24 9.82 25.33 -3.22
CA PHE A 24 8.81 24.33 -2.86
C PHE A 24 9.22 22.93 -3.30
N GLY A 25 9.73 22.79 -4.52
CA GLY A 25 10.23 21.51 -5.04
C GLY A 25 11.39 20.94 -4.22
N ILE A 26 12.35 21.79 -3.82
CA ILE A 26 13.47 21.38 -2.97
C ILE A 26 12.96 20.96 -1.58
N ALA A 27 12.07 21.75 -0.98
CA ALA A 27 11.49 21.42 0.32
C ALA A 27 10.74 20.08 0.28
N ALA A 28 9.92 19.86 -0.74
CA ALA A 28 9.20 18.60 -0.94
C ALA A 28 10.15 17.42 -1.15
N LEU A 29 11.25 17.60 -1.90
CA LEU A 29 12.24 16.54 -2.12
C LEU A 29 12.97 16.14 -0.83
N LEU A 30 13.30 17.12 0.02
CA LEU A 30 13.96 16.88 1.31
C LEU A 30 13.04 16.24 2.35
N GLN A 31 11.72 16.41 2.18
CA GLN A 31 10.70 15.94 3.11
C GLN A 31 10.01 14.66 2.65
N LEU A 32 10.37 14.15 1.47
CA LEU A 32 9.85 12.91 0.95
C LEU A 32 10.50 11.75 1.72
N ASP A 33 9.71 11.10 2.57
CA ASP A 33 10.13 9.87 3.23
C ASP A 33 10.34 8.77 2.18
N THR A 34 11.49 8.12 2.27
CA THR A 34 11.85 6.98 1.41
C THR A 34 11.82 5.72 2.24
N ASP A 35 10.78 4.92 2.05
CA ASP A 35 10.72 3.57 2.63
C ASP A 35 11.42 2.58 1.68
N GLU A 36 12.47 1.90 2.17
CA GLU A 36 13.12 0.81 1.41
C GLU A 36 12.18 -0.40 1.25
N PHE A 37 11.27 -0.57 2.20
CA PHE A 37 10.18 -1.53 2.14
C PHE A 37 8.89 -0.74 2.24
N PRO A 38 8.18 -0.49 1.14
CA PRO A 38 6.84 0.06 1.26
C PRO A 38 6.04 -0.87 2.18
N ASP A 39 5.18 -0.31 3.03
CA ASP A 39 4.22 -1.07 3.84
C ASP A 39 3.15 -1.71 2.92
N VAL A 40 3.60 -2.62 2.06
CA VAL A 40 2.73 -3.61 1.43
C VAL A 40 2.37 -4.54 2.56
N GLN A 41 1.22 -4.31 3.18
CA GLN A 41 0.62 -5.26 4.10
C GLN A 41 -0.09 -6.31 3.22
N PRO A 42 0.56 -7.45 2.87
CA PRO A 42 -0.15 -8.49 2.16
C PRO A 42 -1.31 -8.96 3.05
N PRO A 43 -2.52 -9.13 2.51
CA PRO A 43 -3.69 -9.55 3.29
C PRO A 43 -3.60 -11.04 3.63
N ILE A 44 -2.69 -11.40 4.52
CA ILE A 44 -2.47 -12.78 4.97
C ILE A 44 -3.13 -12.96 6.34
N VAL A 45 -3.97 -13.98 6.46
CA VAL A 45 -4.57 -14.40 7.73
C VAL A 45 -3.98 -15.74 8.12
N ALA A 46 -3.38 -15.82 9.30
CA ALA A 46 -2.82 -17.06 9.84
C ALA A 46 -3.76 -17.66 10.89
N ILE A 47 -4.11 -18.92 10.73
CA ILE A 47 -4.98 -19.68 11.65
C ILE A 47 -4.15 -20.83 12.22
N ALA A 48 -4.09 -20.95 13.55
CA ALA A 48 -3.37 -22.02 14.23
C ALA A 48 -4.29 -22.68 15.25
N VAL A 49 -4.50 -24.00 15.11
CA VAL A 49 -5.33 -24.79 16.03
C VAL A 49 -4.50 -25.94 16.59
N PRO A 50 -4.06 -25.87 17.86
CA PRO A 50 -3.33 -26.96 18.47
C PRO A 50 -4.28 -28.12 18.81
N TYR A 51 -4.05 -29.31 18.25
CA TYR A 51 -4.81 -30.53 18.56
C TYR A 51 -3.88 -31.68 19.02
N PRO A 52 -3.44 -31.66 20.29
CA PRO A 52 -2.46 -32.61 20.80
C PRO A 52 -3.07 -34.02 20.98
N GLY A 53 -2.33 -35.04 20.55
CA GLY A 53 -2.71 -36.45 20.74
C GLY A 53 -3.52 -37.08 19.59
N ALA A 54 -3.85 -36.31 18.56
CA ALA A 54 -4.44 -36.83 17.32
C ALA A 54 -3.36 -37.18 16.29
N SER A 55 -3.63 -38.18 15.44
CA SER A 55 -2.79 -38.45 14.28
C SER A 55 -2.96 -37.35 13.23
N PRO A 56 -1.94 -37.07 12.41
CA PRO A 56 -2.02 -36.06 11.35
C PRO A 56 -3.25 -36.23 10.45
N ASP A 57 -3.58 -37.47 10.07
CA ASP A 57 -4.74 -37.77 9.21
C ASP A 57 -6.09 -37.39 9.86
N VAL A 58 -6.18 -37.48 11.19
CA VAL A 58 -7.39 -37.11 11.93
C VAL A 58 -7.50 -35.60 12.05
N VAL A 59 -6.38 -34.91 12.29
CA VAL A 59 -6.33 -33.44 12.35
C VAL A 59 -6.73 -32.82 11.01
N GLU A 60 -6.23 -33.36 9.91
CA GLU A 60 -6.56 -32.90 8.55
C GLU A 60 -8.06 -32.99 8.30
N ARG A 61 -8.64 -34.18 8.49
CA ARG A 61 -10.04 -34.43 8.18
C ARG A 61 -11.05 -33.77 9.13
N GLU A 62 -10.74 -33.70 10.41
CA GLU A 62 -11.69 -33.19 11.41
C GLU A 62 -11.54 -31.69 11.67
N VAL A 63 -10.35 -31.13 11.45
CA VAL A 63 -10.05 -29.73 11.79
C VAL A 63 -9.78 -28.91 10.53
N VAL A 64 -8.82 -29.31 9.70
CA VAL A 64 -8.39 -28.52 8.55
C VAL A 64 -9.51 -28.43 7.52
N ASP A 65 -10.05 -29.57 7.05
CA ASP A 65 -11.11 -29.63 6.04
C ASP A 65 -12.35 -28.80 6.45
N GLN A 66 -12.77 -28.89 7.71
CA GLN A 66 -13.89 -28.11 8.27
C GLN A 66 -13.63 -26.60 8.21
N ILE A 67 -12.41 -26.17 8.53
CA ILE A 67 -12.03 -24.76 8.52
C ILE A 67 -11.94 -24.26 7.07
N GLU A 68 -11.39 -25.05 6.16
CA GLU A 68 -11.31 -24.68 4.74
C GLU A 68 -12.70 -24.54 4.12
N GLU A 69 -13.61 -25.48 4.38
CA GLU A 69 -14.98 -25.42 3.87
C GLU A 69 -15.73 -24.19 4.40
N ALA A 70 -15.57 -23.86 5.68
CA ALA A 70 -16.18 -22.68 6.29
C ALA A 70 -15.65 -21.35 5.70
N ILE A 71 -14.37 -21.30 5.32
CA ILE A 71 -13.71 -20.10 4.79
C ILE A 71 -13.88 -19.98 3.28
N SER A 72 -14.02 -21.10 2.56
CA SER A 72 -14.18 -21.14 1.10
C SER A 72 -15.38 -20.32 0.57
N GLY A 73 -16.40 -20.11 1.41
CA GLY A 73 -17.58 -19.31 1.07
C GLY A 73 -17.38 -17.80 1.21
N ILE A 74 -16.25 -17.34 1.76
CA ILE A 74 -15.98 -15.91 2.00
C ILE A 74 -15.51 -15.27 0.69
N SER A 75 -16.24 -14.25 0.24
CA SER A 75 -15.83 -13.46 -0.93
C SER A 75 -14.53 -12.70 -0.63
N GLY A 76 -13.48 -12.96 -1.42
CA GLY A 76 -12.17 -12.31 -1.29
C GLY A 76 -11.03 -13.22 -0.85
N VAL A 77 -11.28 -14.53 -0.68
CA VAL A 77 -10.23 -15.52 -0.42
C VAL A 77 -9.74 -16.10 -1.75
N ASP A 78 -8.55 -15.69 -2.20
CA ASP A 78 -7.96 -16.17 -3.46
C ASP A 78 -7.16 -17.47 -3.31
N LYS A 79 -6.60 -17.73 -2.13
CA LYS A 79 -5.78 -18.92 -1.84
C LYS A 79 -5.84 -19.33 -0.38
N ILE A 80 -6.05 -20.63 -0.14
CA ILE A 80 -5.98 -21.31 1.16
C ILE A 80 -4.79 -22.28 1.08
N THR A 81 -3.97 -22.38 2.14
CA THR A 81 -2.78 -23.25 2.21
C THR A 81 -2.50 -23.60 3.67
#